data_AF-A0A3D3I7C0-F1
#
_entry.id   AF-A0A3D3I7C0-F1
#
_cell.length_a   1.000
_cell.length_b   1.000
_cell.length_c   1.000
_cell.angle_alpha   90.00
_cell.angle_beta   90.00
_cell.angle_gamma   90.00
#
_symmetry.space_group_name_H-M   'P 1'
#
loop_
_entity.id
_entity.type
_entity.pdbx_description
1 polymer ?
#
loop_
_entity_poly.entity_id
_entity_poly.type
_entity_poly.pdbx_seq_one_letter_code
_entity_poly.pdbx_strand_id
1 'polypeptide(L)'
;MKKEIKPPVLADRLFERYCRNAQIEDLHGDVEELFYLNLKTMPIWKAKVYYWRQVFSLMFSYAVKRRKKNASTHAFASHSINLGMVSNYFLIASRSLVKNKFFSIINIIGLAVGMSVCLLLISFFSFITTYDDFHAERNNIYRVISKTNYKTELKEW
;
A
#
# COMPACT_ATOMS: atom_id res chain seq x y z
N MET A 1 35.64 -34.46 -32.21
CA MET A 1 34.96 -33.53 -31.28
C MET A 1 33.47 -33.85 -31.25
N LYS A 2 32.96 -34.47 -30.19
CA LYS A 2 31.50 -34.66 -30.03
C LYS A 2 30.89 -33.27 -29.84
N LYS A 3 30.02 -32.86 -30.76
CA LYS A 3 29.24 -31.62 -30.64
C LYS A 3 28.39 -31.76 -29.39
N GLU A 4 28.64 -30.97 -28.36
CA GLU A 4 27.79 -30.97 -27.17
C GLU A 4 26.38 -30.49 -27.57
N ILE A 5 25.40 -31.38 -27.42
CA ILE A 5 24.01 -31.11 -27.81
C ILE A 5 23.36 -30.38 -26.65
N LYS A 6 23.29 -29.07 -26.76
CA LYS A 6 22.67 -28.20 -25.75
C LYS A 6 21.14 -28.19 -25.85
N PRO A 7 20.43 -27.96 -24.73
CA PRO A 7 18.98 -27.76 -24.73
C PRO A 7 18.59 -26.54 -25.58
N PRO A 8 17.32 -26.47 -26.02
CA PRO A 8 16.84 -25.37 -26.84
C PRO A 8 16.74 -24.06 -26.03
N VAL A 9 17.75 -23.19 -26.19
CA VAL A 9 17.93 -21.90 -25.50
C VAL A 9 16.69 -20.98 -25.48
N LEU A 10 15.83 -21.09 -26.49
CA LEU A 10 14.58 -20.32 -26.55
C LEU A 10 13.57 -20.74 -25.48
N ALA A 11 13.48 -22.04 -25.19
CA ALA A 11 12.59 -22.55 -24.15
C ALA A 11 13.06 -22.10 -22.77
N ASP A 12 14.38 -22.12 -22.53
CA ASP A 12 14.99 -21.67 -21.28
C ASP A 12 14.73 -20.18 -21.04
N ARG A 13 15.01 -19.34 -22.04
CA ARG A 13 14.79 -17.90 -21.94
C ARG A 13 13.31 -17.55 -21.74
N LEU A 14 12.41 -18.31 -22.36
CA LEU A 14 10.97 -18.12 -22.18
C LEU A 14 10.53 -18.50 -20.76
N PHE A 15 11.07 -19.61 -20.25
CA PHE A 15 10.83 -20.07 -18.89
C PHE A 15 11.34 -19.08 -17.84
N GLU A 16 12.60 -18.63 -17.96
CA GLU A 16 13.21 -17.61 -17.10
C GLU A 16 12.39 -16.31 -17.10
N ARG A 17 11.98 -15.84 -18.28
CA ARG A 17 11.18 -14.61 -18.39
C ARG A 17 9.81 -14.76 -17.72
N TYR A 18 9.18 -15.93 -17.82
CA TYR A 18 7.90 -16.20 -17.17
C TYR A 18 8.04 -16.30 -15.63
N CYS A 19 9.16 -16.86 -15.18
CA CYS A 19 9.47 -17.15 -13.79
C CYS A 19 10.29 -16.07 -13.07
N ARG A 20 10.53 -14.90 -13.69
CA ARG A 20 11.50 -13.84 -13.31
C ARG A 20 11.63 -13.46 -11.83
N ASN A 21 10.63 -13.72 -11.00
CA ASN A 21 10.63 -13.41 -9.57
C ASN A 21 10.53 -14.66 -8.66
N ALA A 22 10.42 -15.87 -9.19
CA ALA A 22 10.30 -17.10 -8.41
C ALA A 22 11.66 -17.81 -8.31
N GLN A 23 11.91 -18.49 -7.18
CA GLN A 23 13.07 -19.36 -6.99
C GLN A 23 12.94 -20.58 -7.93
N ILE A 24 13.63 -20.51 -9.08
CA ILE A 24 13.46 -21.44 -10.21
C ILE A 24 14.71 -22.22 -10.60
N GLU A 25 15.87 -21.96 -9.99
CA GLU A 25 17.10 -22.73 -10.24
C GLU A 25 16.87 -24.25 -10.17
N ASP A 26 16.26 -24.75 -9.09
CA ASP A 26 16.01 -26.19 -8.92
C ASP A 26 15.13 -26.76 -10.04
N LEU A 27 14.09 -26.02 -10.43
CA LEU A 27 13.15 -26.46 -11.45
C LEU A 27 13.78 -26.44 -12.83
N HIS A 28 14.70 -25.52 -13.09
CA HIS A 28 15.44 -25.44 -14.35
C HIS A 28 16.43 -26.60 -14.49
N GLY A 29 17.17 -26.90 -13.41
CA GLY A 29 18.11 -28.02 -13.36
C GLY A 29 17.44 -29.37 -13.64
N ASP A 30 16.27 -29.63 -13.04
CA ASP A 30 15.51 -30.87 -13.25
C ASP A 30 15.13 -31.09 -14.74
N VAL A 31 14.67 -30.04 -15.44
CA VAL A 31 14.30 -30.17 -16.87
C VAL A 31 15.53 -30.38 -17.75
N GLU A 32 16.64 -29.74 -17.42
CA GLU A 32 17.90 -29.87 -18.15
C GLU A 32 18.49 -31.28 -17.98
N GLU A 33 18.47 -31.83 -16.77
CA GLU A 33 18.87 -33.22 -16.51
C GLU A 33 18.00 -34.20 -17.33
N LEU A 34 16.68 -34.02 -17.32
CA LEU A 34 15.75 -34.83 -18.12
C LEU A 34 16.02 -34.76 -19.62
N PHE A 35 16.50 -33.62 -20.14
CA PHE A 35 16.89 -33.50 -21.54
C PHE A 35 18.08 -34.41 -21.87
N TYR A 36 19.13 -34.38 -21.06
CA TYR A 36 20.31 -35.24 -21.27
C TYR A 36 19.99 -36.72 -21.10
N LEU A 37 19.07 -37.07 -20.20
CA LEU A 37 18.56 -38.44 -20.07
C LEU A 37 17.79 -38.87 -21.32
N ASN A 38 16.92 -38.02 -21.86
CA ASN A 38 16.18 -38.30 -23.09
C ASN A 38 17.06 -38.41 -24.33
N LEU A 39 18.22 -37.72 -24.37
CA LEU A 39 19.19 -37.88 -25.45
C LEU A 39 19.84 -39.26 -25.49
N LYS A 40 19.86 -40.00 -24.37
CA LYS A 40 20.38 -41.38 -24.32
C LYS A 40 19.38 -42.39 -24.88
N THR A 41 18.08 -42.10 -24.81
CA THR A 41 17.00 -43.05 -25.15
C THR A 41 16.28 -42.70 -26.45
N MET A 42 16.32 -41.45 -26.90
CA MET A 42 15.55 -40.94 -28.05
C MET A 42 16.40 -40.10 -29.02
N PRO A 43 15.97 -39.97 -30.29
CA PRO A 43 16.64 -39.09 -31.25
C PRO A 43 16.52 -37.61 -30.87
N ILE A 44 17.52 -36.82 -31.27
CA ILE A 44 17.73 -35.42 -30.86
C ILE A 44 16.52 -34.52 -31.08
N TRP A 45 15.85 -34.64 -32.24
CA TRP A 45 14.69 -33.81 -32.57
C TRP A 45 13.52 -34.09 -31.63
N LYS A 46 13.31 -35.37 -31.27
CA LYS A 46 12.25 -35.80 -30.35
C LYS A 46 12.54 -35.33 -28.92
N ALA A 47 13.80 -35.39 -28.49
CA ALA A 47 14.24 -34.84 -27.20
C ALA A 47 13.96 -33.33 -27.11
N LYS A 48 14.23 -32.56 -28.18
CA LYS A 48 13.95 -31.11 -28.23
C LYS A 48 12.46 -30.78 -28.13
N VAL A 49 11.60 -31.50 -28.86
CA VAL A 49 10.14 -31.30 -28.78
C VAL A 49 9.59 -31.69 -27.41
N TYR A 50 10.10 -32.78 -26.84
CA TYR A 50 9.71 -33.24 -25.51
C TYR A 50 10.07 -32.24 -24.41
N TYR A 51 11.26 -31.62 -24.52
CA TYR A 51 11.70 -30.55 -23.65
C TYR A 51 10.73 -29.36 -23.66
N TRP A 52 10.35 -28.88 -24.85
CA TRP A 52 9.37 -27.80 -25.00
C TRP A 52 8.03 -28.12 -24.32
N ARG A 53 7.55 -29.35 -24.48
CA ARG A 53 6.31 -29.80 -23.84
C ARG A 53 6.43 -29.78 -22.31
N GLN A 54 7.57 -30.21 -21.77
CA GLN A 54 7.82 -30.19 -20.32
C GLN A 54 7.88 -28.77 -19.78
N VAL A 55 8.65 -27.88 -20.41
CA VAL A 55 8.74 -26.46 -20.03
C VAL A 55 7.36 -25.82 -20.04
N PHE A 56 6.56 -26.05 -21.08
CA PHE A 56 5.20 -25.51 -21.18
C PHE A 56 4.27 -26.07 -20.09
N SER A 57 4.32 -27.38 -19.84
CA SER A 57 3.57 -28.02 -18.73
C SER A 57 3.94 -27.41 -17.37
N LEU A 58 5.24 -27.19 -17.14
CA LEU A 58 5.76 -26.60 -15.92
C LEU A 58 5.27 -25.15 -15.75
N MET A 59 5.26 -24.38 -16.84
CA MET A 59 4.83 -22.98 -16.88
C MET A 59 3.37 -22.80 -16.42
N PHE A 60 2.52 -23.78 -16.68
CA PHE A 60 1.11 -23.80 -16.25
C PHE A 60 0.86 -24.62 -14.98
N SER A 61 1.89 -25.27 -14.42
CA SER A 61 1.75 -26.11 -13.23
C SER A 61 1.41 -25.29 -11.98
N TYR A 62 0.61 -25.91 -11.11
CA TYR A 62 0.28 -25.37 -9.78
C TYR A 62 1.54 -25.05 -8.94
N ALA A 63 2.62 -25.82 -9.13
CA ALA A 63 3.89 -25.60 -8.44
C ALA A 63 4.48 -24.21 -8.73
N VAL A 64 4.52 -23.80 -10.00
CA VAL A 64 5.03 -22.49 -10.42
C VAL A 64 4.09 -21.38 -9.99
N LYS A 65 2.77 -21.59 -10.12
CA LYS A 65 1.75 -20.61 -9.67
C LYS A 65 1.84 -20.33 -8.17
N ARG A 66 2.09 -21.36 -7.34
CA ARG A 66 2.28 -21.24 -5.89
C ARG A 66 3.58 -20.52 -5.53
N ARG A 67 4.70 -20.86 -6.18
CA ARG A 67 6.00 -20.20 -5.95
C ARG A 67 5.97 -18.73 -6.36
N LYS A 68 5.31 -18.38 -7.46
CA LYS A 68 5.10 -16.98 -7.87
C LYS A 68 4.33 -16.19 -6.82
N LYS A 69 3.27 -16.77 -6.22
CA LYS A 69 2.51 -16.15 -5.13
C LYS A 69 3.39 -15.89 -3.89
N ASN A 70 4.21 -16.87 -3.51
CA ASN A 70 5.12 -16.76 -2.38
C ASN A 70 6.27 -15.78 -2.62
N ALA A 71 6.70 -15.62 -3.88
CA ALA A 71 7.76 -14.67 -4.22
C ALA A 71 7.24 -13.24 -4.42
N SER A 72 5.97 -13.06 -4.82
CA SER A 72 5.30 -11.75 -4.79
C SER A 72 5.02 -11.25 -3.37
N THR A 73 5.06 -12.13 -2.37
CA THR A 73 5.03 -11.76 -0.95
C THR A 73 6.45 -11.64 -0.42
N HIS A 74 7.19 -10.62 -0.84
CA HIS A 74 8.30 -10.16 0.00
C HIS A 74 7.70 -9.73 1.34
N ALA A 75 8.42 -9.95 2.45
CA ALA A 75 8.01 -9.56 3.80
C ALA A 75 7.61 -8.07 3.93
N PHE A 76 7.91 -7.26 2.90
CA PHE A 76 7.69 -5.81 2.84
C PHE A 76 6.79 -5.34 1.69
N ALA A 77 6.25 -6.20 0.81
CA ALA A 77 5.65 -5.77 -0.48
C ALA A 77 4.15 -6.07 -0.68
N SER A 78 3.37 -6.36 0.36
CA SER A 78 1.94 -6.64 0.19
C SER A 78 1.08 -5.87 1.19
N HIS A 79 0.87 -4.57 0.95
CA HIS A 79 -0.18 -3.83 1.64
C HIS A 79 -1.54 -4.04 0.94
N SER A 80 -1.96 -5.30 0.79
CA SER A 80 -3.37 -5.57 0.53
C SER A 80 -4.07 -5.52 1.88
N ILE A 81 -4.96 -4.54 2.10
CA ILE A 81 -5.74 -4.45 3.34
C ILE A 81 -6.58 -5.72 3.47
N ASN A 82 -6.16 -6.62 4.37
CA ASN A 82 -6.90 -7.82 4.67
C ASN A 82 -7.98 -7.48 5.72
N LEU A 83 -9.24 -7.50 5.30
CA LEU A 83 -10.38 -7.14 6.15
C LEU A 83 -10.46 -8.03 7.42
N GLY A 84 -10.04 -9.29 7.34
CA GLY A 84 -9.97 -10.19 8.49
C GLY A 84 -8.88 -9.81 9.50
N MET A 85 -7.77 -9.25 9.01
CA MET A 85 -6.70 -8.74 9.87
C MET A 85 -7.13 -7.46 10.60
N VAL A 86 -7.90 -6.58 9.95
CA VAL A 86 -8.50 -5.38 10.58
C VAL A 86 -9.45 -5.77 11.72
N SER A 87 -10.29 -6.79 11.51
CA SER A 87 -11.18 -7.33 12.55
C SER A 87 -10.39 -7.82 13.78
N ASN A 88 -9.30 -8.56 13.55
CA ASN A 88 -8.43 -9.03 14.63
C ASN A 88 -7.78 -7.87 15.39
N TYR A 89 -7.29 -6.83 14.72
CA TYR A 89 -6.74 -5.66 15.40
C TYR A 89 -7.78 -4.93 16.24
N PHE A 90 -9.01 -4.79 15.75
CA PHE A 90 -10.11 -4.19 16.52
C PHE A 90 -10.44 -5.02 17.77
N LEU A 91 -10.44 -6.34 17.65
CA LEU A 91 -10.69 -7.27 18.75
C LEU A 91 -9.57 -7.25 19.79
N ILE A 92 -8.31 -7.08 19.37
CA ILE A 92 -7.17 -6.91 20.28
C ILE A 92 -7.20 -5.54 20.96
N ALA A 93 -7.47 -4.46 20.20
CA ALA A 93 -7.53 -3.10 20.71
C ALA A 93 -8.63 -2.93 21.77
N SER A 94 -9.83 -3.46 21.50
CA SER A 94 -10.95 -3.43 22.46
C SER A 94 -10.63 -4.14 23.78
N ARG A 95 -9.99 -5.32 23.73
CA ARG A 95 -9.52 -6.02 24.93
C ARG A 95 -8.47 -5.22 25.70
N SER A 96 -7.56 -4.54 25.00
CA SER A 96 -6.53 -3.69 25.60
C SER A 96 -7.13 -2.47 26.31
N LEU A 97 -8.10 -1.79 25.68
CA LEU A 97 -8.82 -0.66 26.26
C LEU A 97 -9.59 -1.04 27.54
N VAL A 98 -10.22 -2.22 27.55
CA VAL A 98 -10.94 -2.74 28.73
C VAL A 98 -10.00 -3.15 29.86
N LYS A 99 -8.75 -3.57 29.56
CA LYS A 99 -7.76 -3.91 30.58
C LYS A 99 -7.24 -2.66 31.31
N ASN A 100 -7.00 -1.57 30.59
CA ASN A 100 -6.45 -0.32 31.12
C ASN A 100 -7.52 0.80 31.14
N LYS A 101 -8.62 0.58 31.88
CA LYS A 101 -9.81 1.45 31.85
C LYS A 101 -9.52 2.90 32.24
N PHE A 102 -8.82 3.13 33.35
CA PHE A 102 -8.58 4.48 33.86
C PHE A 102 -7.79 5.36 32.87
N PHE A 103 -6.67 4.83 32.36
CA PHE A 103 -5.86 5.53 31.37
C PHE A 103 -6.62 5.76 30.05
N SER A 104 -7.37 4.76 29.60
CA SER A 104 -8.18 4.87 28.38
C SER A 104 -9.29 5.92 28.51
N ILE A 105 -9.95 6.01 29.67
CA ILE A 105 -11.01 6.98 29.94
C ILE A 105 -10.47 8.40 29.88
N ILE A 106 -9.35 8.69 30.55
CA ILE A 106 -8.76 10.03 30.55
C ILE A 106 -8.37 10.45 29.12
N ASN A 107 -7.76 9.53 28.36
CA ASN A 107 -7.34 9.82 27.00
C ASN A 107 -8.54 10.08 26.07
N ILE A 108 -9.59 9.25 26.17
CA ILE A 108 -10.82 9.40 25.37
C ILE A 108 -11.54 10.72 25.73
N ILE A 109 -11.67 11.04 27.01
CA ILE A 109 -12.33 12.28 27.44
C ILE A 109 -11.53 13.51 27.01
N GLY A 110 -10.21 13.50 27.20
CA GLY A 110 -9.34 14.61 26.77
C GLY A 110 -9.44 14.85 25.27
N LEU A 111 -9.41 13.78 24.47
CA LEU A 111 -9.60 13.85 23.02
C LEU A 111 -11.00 14.37 22.66
N ALA A 112 -12.05 13.86 23.30
CA ALA A 112 -13.43 14.25 23.02
C ALA A 112 -13.68 15.73 23.33
N VAL A 113 -13.20 16.22 24.47
CA VAL A 113 -13.31 17.63 24.86
C VAL A 113 -12.49 18.51 23.91
N GLY A 114 -11.25 18.13 23.59
CA GLY A 114 -10.42 18.88 22.65
C GLY A 114 -11.05 18.99 21.26
N MET A 115 -11.60 17.88 20.75
CA MET A 115 -12.33 17.86 19.48
C MET A 115 -13.60 18.72 19.53
N SER A 116 -14.37 18.66 20.62
CA SER A 116 -15.58 19.47 20.80
C SER A 116 -15.25 20.96 20.77
N VAL A 117 -14.24 21.40 21.53
CA VAL A 117 -13.78 22.79 21.58
C VAL A 117 -13.25 23.24 20.21
N CYS A 118 -12.47 22.39 19.53
CA CYS A 118 -11.98 22.67 18.18
C CYS A 118 -13.12 22.89 17.19
N LEU A 119 -14.13 22.00 17.20
CA LEU A 119 -15.31 22.13 16.34
C LEU A 119 -16.15 23.38 16.66
N LEU A 120 -16.32 23.70 17.95
CA LEU A 120 -17.00 24.93 18.37
C LEU A 120 -16.26 26.18 17.89
N LEU A 121 -14.93 26.20 17.97
CA LEU A 121 -14.11 27.31 17.48
C LEU A 121 -14.22 27.46 15.96
N ILE A 122 -14.15 26.36 15.20
CA ILE A 122 -14.32 26.38 13.74
C ILE A 122 -15.71 26.92 13.37
N SER A 123 -16.75 26.46 14.07
CA SER A 123 -18.12 26.93 13.87
C SER A 123 -18.26 28.43 14.17
N PHE A 124 -17.69 28.88 15.30
CA PHE A 124 -17.71 30.28 15.69
C PHE A 124 -16.94 31.17 14.73
N PHE A 125 -15.79 30.71 14.24
CA PHE A 125 -15.01 31.43 13.24
C PHE A 125 -15.75 31.57 11.90
N SER A 126 -16.43 30.50 11.47
CA SER A 126 -17.32 30.54 10.30
C SER A 126 -18.46 31.53 10.48
N PHE A 127 -19.05 31.59 11.68
CA PHE A 127 -20.08 32.56 12.02
C PHE A 127 -19.58 34.01 11.92
N ILE A 128 -18.42 34.32 12.52
CA ILE A 128 -17.83 35.67 12.44
C ILE A 128 -17.55 36.08 11.00
N THR A 129 -16.98 35.17 10.20
CA THR A 129 -16.60 35.49 8.82
C THR A 129 -17.84 35.72 7.96
N THR A 130 -18.89 34.92 8.15
CA THR A 130 -20.15 35.04 7.40
C THR A 130 -20.99 36.23 7.88
N TYR A 131 -20.79 36.71 9.11
CA TYR A 131 -21.55 37.83 9.67
C TYR A 131 -21.40 39.12 8.84
N ASP A 132 -20.26 39.34 8.20
CA ASP A 132 -20.05 40.52 7.35
C ASP A 132 -20.55 40.31 5.90
N ASP A 133 -21.05 39.12 5.53
CA ASP A 133 -21.49 38.77 4.17
C ASP A 133 -22.99 38.98 3.92
N PHE A 134 -23.75 39.50 4.89
CA PHE A 134 -25.20 39.74 4.73
C PHE A 134 -25.55 40.90 3.78
N HIS A 135 -24.59 41.71 3.33
CA HIS A 135 -24.84 42.85 2.44
C HIS A 135 -24.44 42.55 0.98
N ALA A 136 -25.41 42.63 0.06
CA ALA A 136 -25.24 42.33 -1.37
C ALA A 136 -24.16 43.16 -2.09
N GLU A 137 -23.81 44.34 -1.58
CA GLU A 137 -22.71 45.17 -2.11
C GLU A 137 -21.62 45.44 -1.04
N ARG A 138 -21.15 44.38 -0.36
CA ARG A 138 -20.11 44.44 0.68
C ARG A 138 -18.88 45.29 0.29
N ASN A 139 -18.47 45.25 -0.98
CA ASN A 139 -17.29 46.00 -1.46
C ASN A 139 -17.48 47.52 -1.55
N ASN A 140 -18.72 48.02 -1.53
CA ASN A 140 -19.04 49.44 -1.70
C ASN A 140 -19.43 50.14 -0.38
N ILE A 141 -19.46 49.42 0.74
CA ILE A 141 -19.87 49.96 2.04
C ILE A 141 -18.64 50.43 2.82
N TYR A 142 -18.51 51.75 2.99
CA TYR A 142 -17.43 52.36 3.77
C TYR A 142 -17.93 52.83 5.14
N ARG A 143 -17.22 52.45 6.21
CA ARG A 143 -17.51 52.95 7.57
C ARG A 143 -16.74 54.25 7.85
N VAL A 144 -17.46 55.35 8.03
CA VAL A 144 -16.86 56.62 8.46
C VAL A 144 -16.55 56.56 9.95
N ILE A 145 -15.27 56.41 10.31
CA ILE A 145 -14.81 56.43 11.70
C ILE A 145 -14.30 57.83 12.01
N SER A 146 -15.11 58.63 12.72
CA SER A 146 -14.67 59.92 13.24
C SER A 146 -13.90 59.73 14.54
N LYS A 147 -12.61 60.11 14.56
CA LYS A 147 -11.80 60.15 15.78
C LYS A 147 -11.83 61.56 16.34
N THR A 148 -12.59 61.77 17.41
CA THR A 148 -12.54 63.01 18.18
C THR A 148 -11.32 63.00 19.09
N ASN A 149 -10.31 63.81 18.77
CA ASN A 149 -9.17 64.04 19.65
C ASN A 149 -9.61 64.96 20.80
N TYR A 150 -9.92 64.38 21.96
CA TYR A 150 -10.03 65.16 23.19
C TYR A 150 -8.62 65.58 23.60
N LYS A 151 -8.28 66.84 23.35
CA LYS A 151 -7.07 67.47 23.88
C LYS A 151 -7.35 67.72 25.37
N THR A 152 -7.02 66.76 26.22
CA THR A 152 -7.06 66.93 27.67
C THR A 152 -5.96 67.91 28.05
N GLU A 153 -6.29 69.20 28.07
CA GLU A 153 -5.43 70.20 28.70
C GLU A 153 -5.53 69.97 30.22
N LEU A 154 -4.60 69.16 30.73
CA LEU A 154 -4.35 69.04 32.15
C LEU A 154 -3.91 70.42 32.66
N LYS A 155 -4.87 71.16 33.21
CA LYS A 155 -4.59 72.35 34.03
C LYS A 155 -4.14 71.84 35.38
N GLU A 156 -2.83 71.67 35.54
CA GLU A 156 -2.20 71.51 36.84
C GLU A 156 -2.48 72.77 37.67
N TRP A 157 -2.98 72.56 38.90
CA TRP A 157 -3.20 73.59 39.91
C TRP A 157 -2.01 73.66 40.85
#